data_AF-A0A931GNU8-F1
#
_entry.id   AF-A0A931GNU8-F1
#
_cell.length_a   1.000
_cell.length_b   1.000
_cell.length_c   1.000
_cell.angle_alpha   90.00
_cell.angle_beta   90.00
_cell.angle_gamma   90.00
#
_symmetry.space_group_name_H-M   'P 1'
#
loop_
_entity.id
_entity.type
_entity.pdbx_description
1 polymer ?
#
loop_
_entity_poly.entity_id
_entity_poly.type
_entity_poly.pdbx_seq_one_letter_code
_entity_poly.pdbx_strand_id
1 'polypeptide(L)'
;MPNGQWAGSDRAARLPADWADRRTEAFRIHGTICHVCGQPGADEIDHIVAGDDHRIEALAPIHGRRTVQRCHVYKSSSEGGKAAQARRPKRHRPPEPHPGLRR
;
A
#
# COMPACT_ATOMS: atom_id res chain seq x y z
N MET A 1 -23.58 4.03 8.46
CA MET A 1 -23.34 2.66 7.94
C MET A 1 -21.94 2.64 7.35
N PRO A 2 -20.99 1.82 7.82
CA PRO A 2 -19.75 1.62 7.08
C PRO A 2 -20.09 0.99 5.71
N ASN A 3 -19.54 1.53 4.62
CA ASN A 3 -19.80 1.04 3.27
C ASN A 3 -19.42 -0.44 3.17
N GLY A 4 -20.30 -1.29 2.62
CA GLY A 4 -20.13 -2.75 2.56
C GLY A 4 -18.83 -3.27 1.92
N GLN A 5 -18.06 -2.40 1.25
CA GLN A 5 -16.71 -2.72 0.74
C GLN A 5 -15.65 -2.95 1.83
N TRP A 6 -15.89 -2.51 3.07
CA TRP A 6 -14.97 -2.70 4.20
C TRP A 6 -15.49 -3.73 5.21
N ALA A 7 -16.75 -4.16 5.07
CA ALA A 7 -17.36 -5.18 5.91
C ALA A 7 -16.67 -6.53 5.62
N GLY A 8 -15.95 -7.06 6.61
CA GLY A 8 -15.16 -8.29 6.49
C GLY A 8 -13.68 -8.09 6.13
N SER A 9 -13.18 -6.85 6.08
CA SER A 9 -11.74 -6.61 5.93
C SER A 9 -11.00 -7.07 7.18
N ASP A 10 -10.14 -8.07 7.02
CA ASP A 10 -9.25 -8.63 8.05
C ASP A 10 -7.92 -7.87 8.16
N ARG A 11 -7.72 -6.81 7.37
CA ARG A 11 -6.45 -6.06 7.30
C ARG A 11 -5.98 -5.54 8.66
N ALA A 12 -6.91 -5.07 9.49
CA ALA A 12 -6.58 -4.61 10.84
C ALA A 12 -6.21 -5.78 11.77
N ALA A 13 -6.80 -6.97 11.56
CA ALA A 13 -6.52 -8.16 12.34
C ALA A 13 -5.20 -8.85 11.94
N ARG A 14 -4.69 -8.58 10.73
CA ARG A 14 -3.39 -9.06 10.24
C ARG A 14 -2.18 -8.30 10.80
N LEU A 15 -2.42 -7.18 11.49
CA LEU A 15 -1.34 -6.42 12.11
C LEU A 15 -0.73 -7.23 13.27
N PRO A 16 0.60 -7.22 13.41
CA PRO A 16 1.28 -7.81 14.55
C PRO A 16 0.85 -7.16 15.87
N ALA A 17 0.93 -7.91 16.97
CA ALA A 17 0.62 -7.39 18.30
C ALA A 17 1.55 -6.22 18.72
N ASP A 18 2.79 -6.22 18.22
CA ASP A 18 3.83 -5.21 18.46
C ASP A 18 3.79 -4.03 17.45
N TRP A 19 2.68 -3.84 16.72
CA TRP A 19 2.59 -2.81 15.69
C TRP A 19 2.87 -1.38 16.20
N ALA A 20 2.45 -1.07 17.43
CA ALA A 20 2.70 0.25 18.03
C ALA A 20 4.20 0.50 18.26
N ASP A 21 4.93 -0.53 18.70
CA ASP A 21 6.37 -0.47 18.93
C ASP A 21 7.11 -0.34 17.60
N ARG A 22 6.73 -1.14 16.60
CA ARG A 22 7.27 -1.04 15.22
C ARG A 22 7.07 0.34 14.63
N ARG A 23 5.90 0.95 14.84
CA ARG A 23 5.61 2.30 14.36
C ARG A 23 6.54 3.33 15.01
N THR A 24 6.75 3.21 16.30
CA THR A 24 7.65 4.11 17.04
C THR A 24 9.10 3.95 16.56
N GLU A 25 9.53 2.71 16.36
CA GLU A 25 10.87 2.38 15.90
C GLU A 25 11.13 2.86 14.46
N ALA A 26 10.17 2.68 13.56
CA ALA A 26 10.29 3.15 12.19
C ALA A 26 10.36 4.69 12.11
N PHE A 27 9.60 5.43 12.96
CA PHE A 27 9.78 6.88 13.08
C PHE A 27 11.15 7.26 13.67
N ARG A 28 11.70 6.47 14.59
CA ARG A 28 13.02 6.70 15.17
C ARG A 28 14.13 6.54 14.12
N ILE A 29 14.02 5.54 13.25
CA ILE A 29 15.03 5.24 12.22
C ILE A 29 14.90 6.15 11.01
N HIS A 30 13.69 6.31 10.47
CA HIS A 30 13.45 7.06 9.22
C HIS A 30 13.13 8.53 9.43
N GLY A 31 12.94 8.97 10.69
CA GLY A 31 12.52 10.32 11.01
C GLY A 31 11.08 10.59 10.57
N THR A 32 10.75 11.85 10.29
CA THR A 32 9.40 12.30 9.92
C THR A 32 9.31 12.77 8.47
N ILE A 33 10.26 12.35 7.62
CA ILE A 33 10.28 12.69 6.20
C ILE A 33 9.37 11.73 5.44
N CYS A 34 8.37 12.27 4.76
CA CYS A 34 7.45 11.47 3.97
C CYS A 34 8.17 10.83 2.78
N HIS A 35 8.09 9.52 2.66
CA HIS A 35 8.80 8.78 1.60
C HIS A 35 8.20 9.00 0.19
N VAL A 36 6.98 9.55 0.10
CA VAL A 36 6.31 9.80 -1.19
C VAL A 36 6.65 11.18 -1.75
N CYS A 37 6.61 12.22 -0.92
CA CYS A 37 6.79 13.61 -1.36
C CYS A 37 8.10 14.25 -0.88
N GLY A 38 8.86 13.59 0.01
CA GLY A 38 10.12 14.08 0.54
C GLY A 38 10.02 15.24 1.53
N GLN A 39 8.81 15.64 1.93
CA GLN A 39 8.60 16.74 2.88
C GLN A 39 8.50 16.23 4.32
N PRO A 40 8.94 17.02 5.33
CA PRO A 40 8.82 16.67 6.74
C PRO A 40 7.36 16.66 7.22
N GLY A 41 7.15 16.17 8.45
CA GLY A 41 5.84 16.19 9.12
C GLY A 41 4.94 15.00 8.78
N ALA A 42 5.52 13.87 8.37
CA ALA A 42 4.79 12.61 8.31
C ALA A 42 4.27 12.21 9.70
N ASP A 43 2.98 11.87 9.79
CA ASP A 43 2.30 11.50 11.03
C ASP A 43 1.81 10.05 11.05
N GLU A 44 1.87 9.36 9.90
CA GLU A 44 1.51 7.95 9.73
C GLU A 44 2.73 7.17 9.19
N ILE A 45 2.67 5.84 9.34
CA ILE A 45 3.63 4.92 8.73
C ILE A 45 2.86 4.00 7.81
N ASP A 46 3.40 3.79 6.62
CA ASP A 46 2.83 2.91 5.61
C ASP A 46 3.88 1.95 5.08
N HIS A 47 3.42 0.86 4.48
CA HIS A 47 4.28 -0.10 3.82
C HIS A 47 4.80 0.50 2.50
N ILE A 48 6.11 0.46 2.30
CA ILE A 48 6.75 0.93 1.06
C ILE A 48 6.19 0.17 -0.15
N VAL A 49 6.04 -1.15 0.01
CA VAL A 49 5.41 -2.04 -0.96
C VAL A 49 4.13 -2.60 -0.35
N ALA A 50 3.02 -2.53 -1.09
CA ALA A 50 1.75 -3.07 -0.63
C ALA A 50 1.85 -4.58 -0.31
N GLY A 51 1.40 -4.96 0.89
CA GLY A 51 1.47 -6.33 1.40
C GLY A 51 1.37 -6.35 2.92
N ASP A 52 1.72 -7.49 3.52
CA ASP A 52 1.74 -7.72 4.97
C ASP A 52 3.20 -7.89 5.48
N ASP A 53 4.17 -7.23 4.84
CA ASP A 53 5.57 -7.24 5.31
C ASP A 53 5.79 -6.15 6.38
N HIS A 54 5.62 -6.54 7.64
CA HIS A 54 5.69 -5.61 8.77
C HIS A 54 7.12 -5.35 9.28
N ARG A 55 8.17 -5.81 8.57
CA ARG A 55 9.57 -5.53 8.96
C ARG A 55 9.86 -4.04 8.87
N ILE A 56 10.73 -3.53 9.74
CA ILE A 56 11.00 -2.08 9.83
C ILE A 56 11.51 -1.52 8.50
N GLU A 57 12.31 -2.30 7.76
CA GLU A 57 12.86 -1.90 6.46
C GLU A 57 11.79 -1.80 5.35
N ALA A 58 10.63 -2.41 5.55
CA ALA A 58 9.49 -2.36 4.63
C ALA A 58 8.50 -1.24 4.99
N LEU A 59 8.74 -0.52 6.09
CA LEU A 59 7.89 0.56 6.60
C LEU A 59 8.55 1.92 6.38
N ALA A 60 7.76 2.92 6.01
CA ALA A 60 8.26 4.27 5.87
C ALA A 60 7.24 5.33 6.33
N PRO A 61 7.72 6.48 6.83
CA PRO A 61 6.86 7.60 7.21
C PRO A 61 6.11 8.15 6.00
N ILE A 62 4.83 8.46 6.19
CA ILE A 62 3.98 9.06 5.16
C ILE A 62 3.02 10.09 5.77
N HIS A 63 2.62 11.08 4.97
CA HIS A 63 1.58 12.03 5.33
C HIS A 63 0.20 11.36 5.35
N GLY A 64 -0.38 11.30 6.55
CA GLY A 64 -1.67 10.70 6.83
C GLY A 64 -2.86 11.54 6.38
N ARG A 65 -4.08 11.06 6.65
CA ARG A 65 -5.32 11.71 6.19
C ARG A 65 -5.52 13.12 6.79
N ARG A 66 -4.96 13.38 7.96
CA ARG A 66 -5.10 14.65 8.69
C ARG A 66 -4.18 15.76 8.19
N THR A 67 -3.14 15.39 7.45
CA THR A 67 -2.21 16.34 6.83
C THR A 67 -2.85 17.02 5.60
N VAL A 68 -2.27 18.12 5.14
CA VAL A 68 -2.72 18.78 3.90
C VAL A 68 -2.36 17.94 2.68
N GLN A 69 -1.20 17.29 2.72
CA GLN A 69 -0.61 16.53 1.62
C GLN A 69 -1.32 15.20 1.37
N ARG A 70 -1.85 14.54 2.41
CA ARG A 70 -2.65 13.30 2.34
C ARG A 70 -2.03 12.20 1.46
N CYS A 71 -0.70 12.11 1.39
CA CYS A 71 0.01 11.19 0.50
C CYS A 71 -0.43 9.74 0.66
N HIS A 72 -0.74 9.31 1.88
CA HIS A 72 -1.21 7.95 2.16
C HIS A 72 -2.53 7.63 1.45
N VAL A 73 -3.47 8.58 1.41
CA VAL A 73 -4.76 8.40 0.71
C VAL A 73 -4.55 8.24 -0.79
N TYR A 74 -3.66 9.05 -1.38
CA TYR A 74 -3.35 8.98 -2.81
C TYR A 74 -2.63 7.69 -3.18
N LYS A 75 -1.65 7.25 -2.37
CA LYS A 75 -0.94 5.98 -2.57
C LYS A 75 -1.90 4.80 -2.51
N SER A 76 -2.69 4.70 -1.43
CA SER A 76 -3.65 3.62 -1.23
C SER A 76 -4.70 3.55 -2.35
N SER A 77 -5.19 4.70 -2.81
CA SER A 77 -6.11 4.79 -3.95
C SER A 77 -5.45 4.30 -5.26
N SER A 78 -4.21 4.71 -5.53
CA SER A 78 -3.46 4.27 -6.71
C SER A 78 -3.21 2.76 -6.70
N GLU A 79 -2.83 2.19 -5.56
CA GLU A 79 -2.63 0.75 -5.39
C GLU A 79 -3.92 -0.04 -5.60
N GLY A 80 -5.03 0.41 -4.99
CA GLY A 80 -6.35 -0.18 -5.20
C GLY A 80 -6.79 -0.11 -6.65
N GLY A 81 -6.55 1.02 -7.32
CA GLY A 81 -6.83 1.21 -8.74
C GLY A 81 -6.02 0.27 -9.64
N LYS A 82 -4.72 0.13 -9.37
CA LYS A 82 -3.84 -0.83 -10.07
C LYS A 82 -4.29 -2.27 -9.86
N ALA A 83 -4.64 -2.64 -8.64
CA ALA A 83 -5.16 -3.99 -8.33
C ALA A 83 -6.49 -4.27 -9.04
N ALA A 84 -7.41 -3.31 -9.06
CA ALA A 84 -8.68 -3.43 -9.79
C ALA A 84 -8.46 -3.52 -11.30
N GLN A 85 -7.54 -2.72 -11.86
CA GLN A 85 -7.17 -2.77 -13.27
C GLN A 85 -6.54 -4.11 -13.65
N ALA A 86 -5.66 -4.67 -12.80
CA ALA A 86 -5.04 -5.98 -13.03
C ALA A 86 -6.07 -7.13 -13.03
N ARG A 87 -7.12 -7.02 -12.20
CA ARG A 87 -8.24 -7.99 -12.17
C ARG A 87 -9.23 -7.81 -13.31
N ARG A 88 -9.14 -6.71 -14.06
CA ARG A 88 -10.12 -6.38 -15.08
C ARG A 88 -9.96 -7.34 -16.27
N PRO A 89 -11.04 -8.03 -16.71
CA PRO A 89 -10.96 -8.92 -17.85
C PRO A 89 -10.44 -8.20 -19.10
N LYS A 90 -9.51 -8.81 -19.82
CA LYS A 90 -9.04 -8.28 -21.09
C LYS A 90 -10.16 -8.37 -22.12
N ARG A 91 -10.37 -7.30 -22.89
CA ARG A 91 -11.37 -7.28 -23.97
C ARG A 91 -11.02 -8.24 -25.11
N HIS A 92 -9.72 -8.45 -25.34
CA HIS A 92 -9.23 -9.30 -26.42
C HIS A 92 -8.58 -10.56 -25.86
N ARG A 93 -8.84 -11.68 -26.53
CA ARG A 93 -8.13 -12.94 -26.31
C ARG A 93 -6.66 -12.76 -26.69
N PRO A 94 -5.71 -13.31 -25.92
CA PRO A 94 -4.33 -13.41 -26.37
C PRO A 94 -4.25 -14.12 -27.73
N PRO A 95 -3.38 -13.69 -28.65
CA PRO A 95 -3.21 -14.36 -29.95
C PRO A 95 -2.74 -15.81 -29.73
N GLU A 96 -3.26 -16.72 -30.55
CA GLU A 96 -2.81 -18.12 -30.51
C GLU A 96 -1.36 -18.21 -31.02
N PRO A 97 -0.48 -18.97 -30.35
CA PRO A 97 0.87 -19.18 -30.83
C PRO A 97 0.84 -19.88 -32.19
N HIS A 98 1.57 -19.34 -33.16
CA HIS A 98 1.66 -19.93 -34.50
C HIS A 98 2.27 -21.34 -34.42
N PRO A 99 1.74 -22.33 -35.17
CA PRO A 99 2.17 -23.73 -35.09
C PRO A 99 3.65 -23.97 -35.48
N GLY A 100 4.31 -22.99 -36.13
CA GLY A 100 5.73 -23.03 -36.48
C GLY A 100 6.68 -22.55 -35.37
N LEU A 101 6.19 -21.88 -34.33
CA LEU A 101 6.99 -21.46 -33.17
C LEU A 101 6.93 -22.56 -32.11
N ARG A 102 7.77 -23.59 -32.27
CA ARG A 102 8.04 -24.54 -31.19
C ARG A 102 8.94 -23.85 -30.15
N ARG A 103 8.61 -24.07 -28.87
CA ARG A 103 9.40 -23.61 -27.71
C ARG A 103 10.80 -24.21 -27.70
#